data_AF-A0A0K0D6M0-F1
#
_entry.id   AF-A0A0K0D6M0-F1
#
_cell.length_a   1.000
_cell.length_b   1.000
_cell.length_c   1.000
_cell.angle_alpha   90.00
_cell.angle_beta   90.00
_cell.angle_gamma   90.00
#
_symmetry.space_group_name_H-M   'P 1'
#
loop_
_entity.id
_entity.type
_entity.pdbx_description
1 polymer ?
#
loop_
_entity_poly.entity_id
_entity_poly.type
_entity_poly.pdbx_seq_one_letter_code
_entity_poly.pdbx_strand_id
1 'polypeptide(L)'
;MHYGKTAFALPGTITMQTLDSRYTDVIGRQTDASISDYQKVCNIYGCGVCNRRRMNSISNARTDLWKPKLMPNDSSPDEECSEKLSRLCGALKQIGALDCNYEYATRYCSATCNAETVRESGDSVSLLK
;
A
#
# COMPACT_ATOMS: atom_id res chain seq x y z
N MET A 1 3.60 -6.67 -16.48
CA MET A 1 3.28 -5.43 -15.70
C MET A 1 4.26 -4.25 -15.89
N HIS A 2 5.01 -4.15 -16.99
CA HIS A 2 6.03 -3.09 -17.15
C HIS A 2 5.53 -1.96 -18.05
N TYR A 3 5.82 -0.70 -17.73
CA TYR A 3 5.52 0.45 -18.59
C TYR A 3 6.40 0.49 -19.85
N GLY A 4 5.96 1.22 -20.88
CA GLY A 4 6.74 1.43 -22.11
C GLY A 4 7.79 2.52 -21.99
N LYS A 5 8.75 2.55 -22.92
CA LYS A 5 9.91 3.46 -22.88
C LYS A 5 9.58 4.95 -22.79
N THR A 6 8.40 5.36 -23.27
CA THR A 6 7.92 6.76 -23.29
C THR A 6 6.80 7.03 -22.29
N ALA A 7 6.56 6.16 -21.30
CA ALA A 7 5.51 6.40 -20.32
C ALA A 7 5.77 7.71 -19.55
N PHE A 8 4.79 8.62 -19.58
CA PHE A 8 4.88 9.96 -18.99
C PHE A 8 6.02 10.84 -19.54
N ALA A 9 6.57 10.49 -20.71
CA ALA A 9 7.65 11.26 -21.33
C ALA A 9 7.12 12.53 -22.01
N LEU A 10 7.97 13.56 -22.07
CA LEU A 10 7.73 14.68 -22.99
C LEU A 10 7.80 14.19 -24.44
N PRO A 11 7.10 14.85 -25.39
CA PRO A 11 7.13 14.45 -26.80
C PRO A 11 8.55 14.30 -27.33
N GLY A 12 8.84 13.15 -27.94
CA GLY A 12 10.16 12.84 -28.50
C GLY A 12 11.23 12.37 -27.50
N THR A 13 10.89 12.21 -26.21
CA THR A 13 11.84 11.77 -25.18
C THR A 13 11.54 10.35 -24.66
N ILE A 14 12.55 9.73 -24.04
CA ILE A 14 12.47 8.41 -23.40
C ILE A 14 12.66 8.60 -21.90
N THR A 15 11.75 8.05 -21.10
CA THR A 15 11.82 8.09 -19.63
C THR A 15 12.37 6.80 -19.04
N MET A 16 12.26 5.69 -19.77
CA MET A 16 12.78 4.40 -19.33
C MET A 16 13.59 3.75 -20.45
N GLN A 17 14.90 3.67 -20.24
CA GLN A 17 15.83 2.98 -21.12
C GLN A 17 16.32 1.70 -20.45
N THR A 18 16.26 0.58 -21.17
CA THR A 18 16.76 -0.70 -20.65
C THR A 18 18.29 -0.74 -20.76
N LEU A 19 18.95 -1.38 -19.79
CA LEU A 19 20.41 -1.58 -19.83
C LEU A 19 20.84 -2.41 -21.05
N ASP A 20 20.07 -3.47 -21.35
CA ASP A 20 20.20 -4.21 -22.59
C ASP A 20 19.30 -3.58 -23.65
N SER A 21 19.92 -2.97 -24.67
CA SER A 21 19.22 -2.20 -25.70
C SER A 21 18.20 -3.02 -26.49
N ARG A 22 18.36 -4.35 -26.56
CA ARG A 22 17.44 -5.26 -27.27
C ARG A 22 16.02 -5.23 -26.69
N TYR A 23 15.85 -4.81 -25.44
CA TYR A 23 14.56 -4.78 -24.75
C TYR A 23 13.91 -3.40 -24.71
N THR A 24 14.59 -2.33 -25.16
CA THR A 24 14.08 -0.95 -25.05
C THR A 24 12.75 -0.79 -25.80
N ASP A 25 12.61 -1.44 -26.95
CA ASP A 25 11.39 -1.43 -27.77
C ASP A 25 10.46 -2.62 -27.53
N VAL A 26 10.72 -3.41 -26.48
CA VAL A 26 9.94 -4.58 -26.07
C VAL A 26 9.08 -4.28 -24.84
N ILE A 27 9.60 -3.48 -23.90
CA ILE A 27 8.88 -3.14 -22.67
C ILE A 27 7.57 -2.38 -22.95
N GLY A 28 6.54 -2.63 -22.14
CA GLY A 28 5.25 -1.93 -22.23
C GLY A 28 4.40 -2.22 -23.46
N ARG A 29 4.73 -3.25 -24.24
CA ARG A 29 3.97 -3.65 -25.44
C ARG A 29 3.14 -4.93 -25.25
N GLN A 30 3.07 -5.48 -24.04
CA GLN A 30 2.34 -6.72 -23.78
C GLN A 30 0.83 -6.49 -23.82
N THR A 31 0.11 -7.39 -24.48
CA THR A 31 -1.36 -7.40 -24.59
C THR A 31 -2.05 -8.21 -23.49
N ASP A 32 -1.30 -9.09 -22.83
CA ASP A 32 -1.75 -9.91 -21.70
C ASP A 32 -0.60 -10.04 -20.69
N ALA A 33 -0.90 -10.56 -19.50
CA ALA A 33 0.07 -10.90 -18.49
C ALA A 33 1.12 -11.90 -19.03
N SER A 34 2.39 -11.66 -18.70
CA SER A 34 3.46 -12.59 -19.07
C SER A 34 3.35 -13.90 -18.30
N ILE A 35 4.00 -14.95 -18.81
CA ILE A 35 4.15 -16.23 -18.08
C ILE A 35 4.71 -16.00 -16.67
N SER A 36 5.67 -15.08 -16.53
CA SER A 36 6.27 -14.74 -15.24
C SER A 36 5.29 -14.03 -14.29
N ASP A 37 4.37 -13.21 -14.82
CA ASP A 37 3.35 -12.54 -14.02
C ASP A 37 2.35 -13.58 -13.47
N TYR A 38 1.88 -14.50 -14.33
CA TYR A 38 1.04 -15.62 -13.89
C TYR A 38 1.73 -16.47 -12.83
N GLN A 39 3.00 -16.83 -13.02
CA GLN A 39 3.76 -17.62 -12.04
C GLN A 39 3.84 -16.93 -10.67
N LYS A 40 4.12 -15.61 -10.64
CA LYS A 40 4.16 -14.85 -9.38
C LYS A 40 2.82 -14.92 -8.65
N VAL A 41 1.72 -14.67 -9.35
CA VAL A 41 0.36 -14.74 -8.77
C VAL A 41 0.07 -16.15 -8.25
N CYS A 42 0.32 -17.18 -9.07
CA CYS A 42 0.07 -18.57 -8.68
C CYS A 42 0.90 -19.00 -7.46
N ASN A 43 2.15 -18.54 -7.35
CA ASN A 43 3.00 -18.84 -6.20
C ASN A 43 2.50 -18.15 -4.93
N ILE A 44 2.01 -16.91 -5.03
CA ILE A 44 1.44 -16.18 -3.89
C ILE A 44 0.20 -16.90 -3.34
N TYR A 45 -0.68 -17.38 -4.24
CA TYR A 45 -1.96 -17.97 -3.85
C TYR A 45 -1.97 -19.50 -3.77
N GLY A 46 -0.85 -20.17 -4.05
CA GLY A 46 -0.75 -21.64 -3.99
C GLY A 46 -1.65 -22.34 -5.02
N CYS A 47 -1.78 -21.78 -6.23
CA CYS A 47 -2.70 -22.32 -7.24
C CYS A 47 -2.25 -23.70 -7.74
N GLY A 48 -3.15 -24.69 -7.76
CA GLY A 48 -2.87 -26.01 -8.35
C GLY A 48 -2.77 -26.02 -9.89
N VAL A 49 -3.36 -25.02 -10.55
CA VAL A 49 -3.26 -24.80 -12.00
C VAL A 49 -2.87 -23.35 -12.24
N CYS A 50 -1.83 -23.15 -13.05
CA CYS A 50 -1.31 -21.84 -13.40
C CYS A 50 -1.20 -21.67 -14.92
N ASN A 51 -1.84 -20.62 -15.46
CA ASN A 51 -1.87 -20.35 -16.91
C ASN A 51 -2.12 -21.62 -17.76
N ARG A 52 -3.18 -22.35 -17.43
CA ARG A 52 -3.60 -23.62 -18.08
C ARG A 52 -2.61 -24.79 -17.96
N ARG A 53 -1.60 -24.70 -17.08
CA ARG A 53 -0.66 -25.79 -16.77
C ARG A 53 -0.83 -26.21 -15.32
N ARG A 54 -0.87 -27.52 -15.05
CA ARG A 54 -0.83 -28.00 -13.66
C ARG A 54 0.54 -27.69 -13.07
N MET A 55 0.56 -27.11 -11.88
CA MET A 55 1.80 -26.98 -11.14
C MET A 55 2.08 -28.32 -10.48
N ASN A 56 3.15 -29.00 -10.92
CA ASN A 56 3.65 -30.14 -10.16
C ASN A 56 4.12 -29.57 -8.81
N SER A 57 3.47 -29.99 -7.73
CA SER A 57 3.91 -29.75 -6.36
C SER A 57 5.23 -30.49 -6.12
N ILE A 58 6.29 -30.07 -6.80
CA ILE A 58 7.63 -30.46 -6.38
C ILE A 58 7.90 -29.58 -5.17
N SER A 59 7.66 -30.18 -4.01
CA SER A 59 8.25 -29.82 -2.74
C SER A 59 9.77 -29.79 -2.88
N ASN A 60 10.28 -28.74 -3.49
CA ASN A 60 11.64 -28.28 -3.29
C ASN A 60 11.49 -26.85 -2.86
N ALA A 61 11.46 -26.70 -1.54
CA ALA A 61 11.74 -25.47 -0.86
C ALA A 61 13.07 -24.89 -1.38
N ARG A 62 13.02 -24.16 -2.49
CA ARG A 62 13.75 -22.90 -2.53
C ARG A 62 12.91 -21.99 -1.65
N THR A 63 13.37 -21.84 -0.42
CA THR A 63 12.99 -20.74 0.46
C THR A 63 13.24 -19.44 -0.31
N ASP A 64 12.25 -19.01 -1.08
CA ASP A 64 12.13 -17.61 -1.43
C ASP A 64 11.97 -16.91 -0.07
N LEU A 65 13.06 -16.28 0.35
CA LEU A 65 13.23 -15.41 1.51
C LEU A 65 12.36 -14.14 1.43
N TRP A 66 11.21 -14.24 0.77
CA TRP A 66 10.20 -13.21 0.65
C TRP A 66 8.86 -13.74 1.15
N LYS A 67 8.88 -14.43 2.29
CA LYS A 67 7.79 -14.23 3.24
C LYS A 67 8.05 -12.86 3.85
N PRO A 68 7.21 -11.83 3.61
CA PRO A 68 7.24 -10.68 4.50
C PRO A 68 7.07 -11.25 5.89
N LYS A 69 8.10 -11.11 6.73
CA LYS A 69 8.00 -11.44 8.15
C LYS A 69 6.78 -10.63 8.60
N LEU A 70 5.69 -11.31 8.97
CA LEU A 70 4.62 -10.66 9.73
C LEU A 70 5.36 -9.92 10.83
N MET A 71 5.28 -8.58 10.81
CA MET A 71 6.03 -7.79 11.76
C MET A 71 5.72 -8.39 13.14
N PRO A 72 6.74 -8.65 13.97
CA PRO A 72 6.45 -9.07 15.33
C PRO A 72 5.45 -8.06 15.87
N ASN A 73 4.37 -8.58 16.46
CA ASN A 73 3.45 -7.76 17.22
C ASN A 73 4.34 -7.08 18.25
N ASP A 74 4.67 -5.82 18.00
CA ASP A 74 5.57 -5.05 18.85
C ASP A 74 4.72 -4.63 20.04
N SER A 75 4.40 -5.61 20.87
CA SER A 75 4.03 -5.38 22.25
C SER A 75 5.31 -5.01 23.00
N SER A 76 5.84 -3.83 22.68
CA SER A 76 6.63 -3.09 23.65
C SER A 76 5.64 -2.27 24.49
N PRO A 77 5.75 -2.34 25.83
CA PRO A 77 5.00 -1.45 26.69
C PRO A 77 5.60 -0.05 26.54
N ASP A 78 4.71 0.94 26.40
CA ASP A 78 4.99 2.37 26.50
C ASP A 78 5.57 3.07 25.25
N GLU A 79 4.91 2.94 24.08
CA GLU A 79 5.11 3.90 22.98
C GLU A 79 4.30 5.17 23.29
N GLU A 80 5.00 6.21 23.76
CA GLU A 80 4.43 7.55 23.88
C GLU A 80 3.81 7.95 22.54
N CYS A 81 2.51 8.19 22.59
CA CYS A 81 1.60 8.46 21.50
C CYS A 81 2.03 9.72 20.72
N SER A 82 2.97 9.59 19.77
CA SER A 82 3.48 10.70 18.97
C SER A 82 2.80 10.77 17.59
N GLU A 83 2.33 11.96 17.22
CA GLU A 83 1.77 12.19 15.89
C GLU A 83 2.87 12.10 14.83
N LYS A 84 2.92 10.97 14.11
CA LYS A 84 3.95 10.77 13.08
C LYS A 84 3.79 11.76 11.91
N LEU A 85 2.60 12.35 11.72
CA LEU A 85 2.26 13.25 10.60
C LEU A 85 1.25 14.36 10.97
N SER A 86 1.53 15.17 12.00
CA SER A 86 0.61 16.21 12.53
C SER A 86 -0.06 17.09 11.46
N ARG A 87 0.70 17.58 10.46
CA ARG A 87 0.13 18.44 9.41
C ARG A 87 -0.87 17.71 8.51
N LEU A 88 -0.61 16.44 8.21
CA LEU A 88 -1.49 15.63 7.38
C LEU A 88 -2.75 15.25 8.14
N CYS A 89 -2.63 14.86 9.41
CA CYS A 89 -3.77 14.52 10.25
C CYS A 89 -4.72 15.72 10.42
N GLY A 90 -4.18 16.92 10.65
CA GLY A 90 -4.96 18.15 10.69
C GLY A 90 -5.68 18.46 9.36
N ALA A 91 -5.00 18.29 8.22
CA ALA A 91 -5.60 18.48 6.91
C ALA A 91 -6.71 17.46 6.63
N LEU A 92 -6.49 16.17 6.93
CA LEU A 92 -7.46 15.10 6.76
C LEU A 92 -8.69 15.32 7.65
N LYS A 93 -8.50 15.83 8.88
CA LYS A 93 -9.60 16.23 9.77
C LYS A 93 -10.41 17.39 9.19
N GLN A 94 -9.74 18.43 8.68
CA GLN A 94 -10.42 19.60 8.10
C GLN A 94 -11.32 19.24 6.90
N ILE A 95 -10.92 18.26 6.09
CA ILE A 95 -11.69 17.82 4.93
C ILE A 95 -12.65 16.65 5.22
N GLY A 96 -12.75 16.21 6.48
CA GLY A 96 -13.62 15.10 6.89
C GLY A 96 -13.17 13.72 6.38
N ALA A 97 -11.91 13.57 5.99
CA ALA A 97 -11.33 12.32 5.48
C ALA A 97 -10.58 11.49 6.55
N LEU A 98 -10.57 11.96 7.81
CA LEU A 98 -10.02 11.23 8.94
C LEU A 98 -11.16 10.61 9.75
N ASP A 99 -11.26 9.27 9.75
CA ASP A 99 -12.19 8.53 10.59
C ASP A 99 -11.43 7.84 11.72
N CYS A 100 -11.59 8.36 12.93
CA CYS A 100 -10.90 7.91 14.14
C CYS A 100 -11.43 6.57 14.68
N ASN A 101 -12.44 5.95 14.06
CA ASN A 101 -12.87 4.60 14.41
C ASN A 101 -11.95 3.51 13.85
N TYR A 102 -11.09 3.85 12.89
CA TYR A 102 -10.14 2.89 12.33
C TYR A 102 -8.81 2.89 13.08
N GLU A 103 -8.26 1.68 13.28
CA GLU A 103 -6.99 1.45 13.96
C GLU A 103 -5.80 2.21 13.33
N TYR A 104 -5.81 2.41 12.02
CA TYR A 104 -4.75 3.20 11.37
C TYR A 104 -4.83 4.69 11.76
N ALA A 105 -6.03 5.25 11.89
CA ALA A 105 -6.20 6.67 12.23
C ALA A 105 -5.76 6.92 13.67
N THR A 106 -6.14 6.04 14.60
CA THR A 106 -5.70 6.12 16.00
C THR A 106 -4.22 5.85 16.17
N ARG A 107 -3.57 5.08 15.29
CA ARG A 107 -2.13 4.82 15.33
C ARG A 107 -1.27 5.94 14.76
N TYR A 108 -1.70 6.58 13.67
CA TYR A 108 -0.90 7.60 12.96
C TYR A 108 -1.30 9.04 13.27
N CYS A 109 -2.55 9.26 13.66
CA CYS A 109 -3.16 10.56 13.96
C CYS A 109 -3.73 10.61 15.38
N SER A 110 -3.03 9.95 16.29
CA SER A 110 -3.48 9.68 17.66
C SER A 110 -3.84 10.96 18.45
N ALA A 111 -3.01 12.01 18.43
CA ALA A 111 -3.36 13.25 19.15
C ALA A 111 -4.52 14.00 18.49
N THR A 112 -4.61 14.00 17.16
CA THR A 112 -5.73 14.59 16.39
C THR A 112 -7.07 13.88 16.69
N CYS A 113 -7.04 12.56 16.90
CA CYS A 113 -8.21 11.76 17.31
C CYS A 113 -8.53 11.92 18.80
N ASN A 114 -7.52 11.94 19.67
CA ASN A 114 -7.71 12.10 21.12
C ASN A 114 -8.17 13.53 21.51
N ALA A 115 -7.88 14.54 20.68
CA ALA A 115 -8.32 15.92 20.87
C ALA A 115 -9.86 16.10 20.78
N GLU A 116 -10.62 15.07 20.41
CA GLU A 116 -12.10 15.10 20.44
C GLU A 116 -12.68 14.96 21.85
N THR A 117 -11.92 14.41 22.80
CA THR A 117 -12.42 14.15 24.16
C THR A 117 -12.56 15.40 25.04
N VAL A 118 -12.17 16.60 24.57
CA VAL A 118 -12.19 17.84 25.38
C VAL A 118 -13.25 18.85 24.91
N ARG A 119 -14.04 18.58 23.85
CA ARG A 119 -15.01 19.55 23.31
C ARG A 119 -16.49 19.15 23.40
N GLU A 120 -16.85 18.14 24.18
CA GLU A 120 -18.26 17.80 24.48
C GLU A 120 -18.62 17.93 25.98
N SER A 121 -18.05 18.91 26.68
CA SER A 121 -18.59 19.31 28.00
C SER A 121 -18.44 20.82 28.22
N GLY A 122 -19.47 21.57 27.80
CA GLY A 122 -19.61 22.98 28.17
C GLY A 122 -20.08 23.87 27.04
N ASP A 123 -21.38 23.82 26.71
CA ASP A 123 -22.20 25.03 26.61
C ASP A 123 -23.68 24.63 26.46
N SER A 124 -24.31 24.38 27.60
CA SER A 124 -25.76 24.51 27.71
C SER A 124 -26.10 26.01 27.70
N VAL A 125 -26.42 26.56 26.52
CA VAL A 125 -27.13 27.83 26.41
C VAL A 125 -28.49 27.58 25.79
N SER A 126 -29.46 27.54 26.69
CA SER A 126 -30.89 27.74 26.42
C SER A 126 -31.10 29.01 25.61
N LEU A 127 -31.84 28.94 24.51
CA LEU A 127 -32.59 30.09 24.01
C LEU A 127 -33.84 29.65 23.27
N LEU A 128 -34.97 29.88 23.95
CA LEU A 128 -36.31 29.98 23.41
C LEU A 128 -36.36 30.95 22.23
N LYS A 129 -36.97 30.53 21.11
CA LYS A 129 -38.17 31.15 20.54
C LYS A 129 -38.76 30.29 19.44
#